data_AF-A0A660SM86-F1
#
_entry.id   AF-A0A660SM86-F1
#
_cell.length_a   1.000
_cell.length_b   1.000
_cell.length_c   1.000
_cell.angle_alpha   90.00
_cell.angle_beta   90.00
_cell.angle_gamma   90.00
#
_symmetry.space_group_name_H-M   'P 1'
#
loop_
_entity.id
_entity.type
_entity.pdbx_description
1 polymer ?
#
loop_
_entity_poly.entity_id
_entity_poly.type
_entity_poly.pdbx_seq_one_letter_code
_entity_poly.pdbx_strand_id
1 'polypeptide(L)'
;MHFWYKLKEQMYLENAYRFGDYLINNYPKINDRLFWNNKGGKIYLGYAHGSSGVALFLGLSSIGESFIDMYQFLGDNSYQEIATKIAKKVIMYSIKINKSIIYPGNQLIRLSCDYGTGSSGIGIFLNRLIKNKKRKFVNDYLLEDL
;
A
#
# COMPACT_ATOMS: atom_id res chain seq x y z
N MET A 1 -11.83 2.25 7.31
CA MET A 1 -13.03 1.72 6.64
C MET A 1 -13.85 0.83 7.56
N HIS A 2 -13.24 -0.02 8.39
CA HIS A 2 -13.95 -0.84 9.38
C HIS A 2 -14.87 -0.09 10.35
N PHE A 3 -14.48 1.08 10.85
CA PHE A 3 -15.34 1.86 11.75
C PHE A 3 -16.70 2.24 11.15
N TRP A 4 -16.79 2.46 9.83
CA TRP A 4 -18.07 2.74 9.18
C TRP A 4 -18.93 1.48 9.00
N TYR A 5 -18.32 0.33 8.68
CA TYR A 5 -19.09 -0.91 8.52
C TYR A 5 -19.82 -1.28 9.82
N LYS A 6 -19.27 -0.87 10.97
CA LYS A 6 -19.83 -1.10 12.30
C LYS A 6 -20.76 0.01 12.79
N LEU A 7 -20.40 1.29 12.60
CA LEU A 7 -21.15 2.43 13.14
C LEU A 7 -22.14 3.05 12.16
N LYS A 8 -21.98 2.78 10.85
CA LYS A 8 -22.76 3.35 9.72
C LYS A 8 -22.88 4.88 9.69
N GLU A 9 -22.06 5.60 10.46
CA GLU A 9 -22.12 7.05 10.52
C GLU A 9 -21.52 7.68 9.26
N GLN A 10 -22.31 8.49 8.56
CA GLN A 10 -21.95 9.16 7.30
C GLN A 10 -20.58 9.88 7.35
N MET A 11 -20.22 10.41 8.52
CA MET A 11 -18.95 11.10 8.77
C MET A 11 -17.71 10.25 8.41
N TYR A 12 -17.71 8.94 8.67
CA TYR A 12 -16.55 8.10 8.34
C TYR A 12 -16.42 7.84 6.84
N LEU A 13 -17.53 7.82 6.11
CA LEU A 13 -17.54 7.70 4.65
C LEU A 13 -17.00 8.98 4.01
N GLU A 14 -17.49 10.13 4.45
CA GLU A 14 -17.01 11.44 3.97
C GLU A 14 -15.52 11.65 4.27
N ASN A 15 -15.06 11.25 5.46
CA ASN A 15 -13.64 11.32 5.80
C ASN A 15 -12.79 10.37 4.96
N ALA A 16 -13.31 9.18 4.60
CA ALA A 16 -12.61 8.26 3.72
C ALA A 16 -12.46 8.83 2.30
N TYR A 17 -13.51 9.45 1.74
CA TYR A 17 -13.43 10.18 0.47
C TYR A 17 -12.45 11.34 0.54
N ARG A 18 -12.57 12.22 1.54
CA ARG A 18 -11.65 13.36 1.72
C ARG A 18 -10.20 12.93 1.81
N PHE A 19 -9.93 11.86 2.57
CA PHE A 19 -8.59 11.32 2.72
C PHE A 19 -8.10 10.68 1.42
N GLY A 20 -8.95 9.91 0.74
CA GLY A 20 -8.70 9.35 -0.58
C GLY A 20 -8.33 10.44 -1.58
N ASP A 21 -9.22 11.40 -1.81
CA ASP A 21 -9.03 12.53 -2.71
C ASP A 21 -7.77 13.33 -2.37
N TYR A 22 -7.50 13.56 -1.08
CA TYR A 22 -6.27 14.21 -0.66
C TYR A 22 -5.04 13.41 -1.10
N LEU A 23 -5.02 12.10 -0.86
CA LEU A 23 -3.90 11.25 -1.27
C LEU A 23 -3.74 11.20 -2.79
N ILE A 24 -4.84 11.10 -3.56
CA ILE A 24 -4.83 11.10 -5.03
C ILE A 24 -4.28 12.42 -5.56
N ASN A 25 -4.71 13.54 -5.00
CA ASN A 25 -4.39 14.86 -5.54
C ASN A 25 -3.04 15.41 -5.03
N ASN A 26 -2.53 14.91 -3.90
CA ASN A 26 -1.36 15.48 -3.22
C ASN A 26 -0.17 14.52 -3.11
N TYR A 27 -0.14 13.40 -3.85
CA TYR A 27 1.10 12.62 -3.91
C TYR A 27 2.15 13.35 -4.77
N PRO A 28 3.36 13.63 -4.24
CA PRO A 28 4.39 14.28 -5.03
C PRO A 28 4.87 13.39 -6.19
N LYS A 29 4.92 13.99 -7.37
CA LYS A 29 5.43 13.39 -8.61
C LYS A 29 6.80 14.02 -8.92
N ILE A 30 7.87 13.27 -8.70
CA ILE A 30 9.21 13.65 -9.19
C ILE A 30 9.70 12.54 -10.10
N ASN A 31 9.94 12.82 -11.39
CA ASN A 31 10.42 11.86 -12.40
C ASN A 31 9.65 10.52 -12.37
N ASP A 32 8.32 10.57 -12.36
CA ASP A 32 7.44 9.39 -12.24
C ASP A 32 7.64 8.55 -10.97
N ARG A 33 8.26 9.06 -9.92
CA ARG A 33 8.35 8.39 -8.61
C ARG A 33 7.18 8.78 -7.71
N LEU A 34 6.66 7.80 -6.98
CA LEU A 34 5.61 7.98 -5.97
C LEU A 34 6.30 7.95 -4.60
N PHE A 35 6.14 8.99 -3.80
CA PHE A 35 6.57 9.02 -2.41
C PHE A 35 5.58 9.87 -1.60
N TRP A 36 5.55 9.68 -0.30
CA TRP A 36 4.80 10.53 0.62
C TRP A 36 5.76 11.03 1.69
N ASN A 37 5.72 12.34 1.95
CA ASN A 37 6.68 13.01 2.83
C ASN A 37 6.57 12.49 4.27
N ASN A 38 7.71 12.35 4.94
CA ASN A 38 7.75 12.16 6.39
C ASN A 38 7.62 13.53 7.09
N LYS A 39 7.22 13.56 8.37
CA LYS A 39 7.11 14.82 9.13
C LYS A 39 8.44 15.59 9.07
N GLY A 40 8.38 16.86 8.65
CA GLY A 40 9.54 17.78 8.64
C GLY A 40 10.06 18.20 7.25
N GLY A 41 9.36 17.88 6.15
CA GLY A 41 9.68 18.42 4.82
C GLY A 41 11.01 17.95 4.20
N LYS A 42 11.76 17.09 4.88
CA LYS A 42 12.99 16.50 4.36
C LYS A 42 12.67 15.41 3.34
N ILE A 43 12.97 15.71 2.08
CA ILE A 43 13.09 14.71 1.02
C ILE A 43 14.51 14.15 1.14
N TYR A 44 14.67 12.97 1.74
CA TYR A 44 15.96 12.31 1.78
C TYR A 44 16.28 11.76 0.38
N LEU A 45 17.20 12.41 -0.33
CA LEU A 45 17.84 11.85 -1.52
C LEU A 45 18.77 10.71 -1.08
N GLY A 46 18.18 9.54 -0.83
CA GLY A 46 18.86 8.32 -0.41
C GLY A 46 17.88 7.20 -0.05
N TYR A 47 18.12 5.99 -0.57
CA TYR A 47 17.24 4.80 -0.60
C TYR A 47 16.84 4.20 0.77
N ALA A 48 17.21 4.83 1.88
CA ALA A 48 16.90 4.37 3.23
C ALA A 48 15.83 5.21 3.96
N HIS A 49 15.68 6.51 3.65
CA HIS A 49 14.81 7.40 4.45
C HIS A 49 13.96 8.42 3.66
N GLY A 50 13.84 8.30 2.33
CA GLY A 50 13.04 9.22 1.50
C GLY A 50 11.86 8.58 0.76
N SER A 51 11.80 7.25 0.75
CA SER A 51 10.69 6.48 0.22
C SER A 51 10.49 5.29 1.12
N SER A 52 9.31 5.20 1.74
CA SER A 52 8.74 3.94 2.22
C SER A 52 9.12 2.85 1.21
N GLY A 53 9.87 1.81 1.61
CA GLY A 53 10.41 0.79 0.69
C GLY A 53 9.30 0.05 -0.09
N VAL A 54 9.58 -1.06 -0.76
CA VAL A 54 8.50 -1.85 -1.42
C VAL A 54 7.64 -2.68 -0.45
N ALA A 55 8.03 -2.70 0.83
CA ALA A 55 7.45 -3.50 1.90
C ALA A 55 5.92 -3.37 2.11
N LEU A 56 5.33 -4.39 2.74
CA LEU A 56 3.92 -4.45 3.08
C LEU A 56 3.54 -3.63 4.33
N PHE A 57 4.46 -3.41 5.27
CA PHE A 57 4.13 -2.70 6.51
C PHE A 57 4.43 -1.20 6.48
N LEU A 58 5.54 -0.81 5.87
CA LEU A 58 5.99 0.59 5.79
C LEU A 58 6.47 0.93 4.38
N GLY A 59 5.76 0.43 3.37
CA GLY A 59 6.18 0.53 1.98
C GLY A 59 5.05 0.70 0.98
N LEU A 60 5.40 0.77 -0.31
CA LEU A 60 4.48 0.96 -1.42
C LEU A 60 3.37 -0.10 -1.43
N SER A 61 3.67 -1.36 -1.10
CA SER A 61 2.63 -2.40 -1.01
C SER A 61 1.60 -2.12 0.08
N SER A 62 1.98 -1.53 1.22
CA SER A 62 1.03 -1.11 2.28
C SER A 62 0.04 -0.04 1.79
N ILE A 63 0.54 0.89 0.99
CA ILE A 63 -0.24 2.00 0.43
C ILE A 63 -1.17 1.45 -0.65
N GLY A 64 -0.66 0.58 -1.53
CA GLY A 64 -1.45 -0.13 -2.52
C GLY A 64 -2.58 -0.96 -1.90
N GLU A 65 -2.31 -1.70 -0.83
CA GLU A 65 -3.32 -2.42 -0.04
C GLU A 65 -4.42 -1.49 0.47
N SER A 66 -4.08 -0.25 0.86
CA SER A 66 -5.04 0.71 1.39
C SER A 66 -5.92 1.28 0.30
N PHE A 67 -5.38 1.48 -0.90
CA PHE A 67 -6.17 1.84 -2.07
C PHE A 67 -7.09 0.71 -2.55
N ILE A 68 -6.69 -0.58 -2.41
CA ILE A 68 -7.60 -1.71 -2.68
C ILE A 68 -8.76 -1.70 -1.68
N ASP A 69 -8.51 -1.40 -0.40
CA ASP A 69 -9.59 -1.26 0.58
C ASP A 69 -10.54 -0.12 0.15
N MET A 70 -10.00 1.03 -0.27
CA MET A 70 -10.79 2.19 -0.66
C MET A 70 -11.67 1.87 -1.87
N TYR A 71 -11.12 1.16 -2.86
CA TYR A 71 -11.89 0.66 -3.98
C TYR A 71 -13.01 -0.30 -3.54
N GLN A 72 -12.71 -1.29 -2.71
CA GLN A 72 -13.69 -2.27 -2.24
C GLN A 72 -14.82 -1.63 -1.43
N PHE A 73 -14.53 -0.53 -0.74
CA PHE A 73 -15.46 0.13 0.16
C PHE A 73 -16.25 1.26 -0.51
N LEU A 74 -15.59 2.09 -1.30
CA LEU A 74 -16.18 3.28 -1.93
C LEU A 74 -16.68 3.01 -3.35
N GLY A 75 -16.26 1.90 -3.97
CA GLY A 75 -16.65 1.52 -5.34
C GLY A 75 -16.05 2.40 -6.44
N ASP A 76 -15.21 3.38 -6.10
CA ASP A 76 -14.57 4.27 -7.08
C ASP A 76 -13.30 3.63 -7.69
N ASN A 77 -13.33 3.44 -9.01
CA ASN A 77 -12.26 2.84 -9.80
C ASN A 77 -10.94 3.63 -9.73
N SER A 78 -10.96 4.93 -9.42
CA SER A 78 -9.76 5.76 -9.29
C SER A 78 -8.75 5.17 -8.29
N TYR A 79 -9.25 4.58 -7.20
CA TYR A 79 -8.43 3.92 -6.19
C TYR A 79 -7.78 2.63 -6.72
N GLN A 80 -8.50 1.84 -7.51
CA GLN A 80 -7.97 0.63 -8.14
C GLN A 80 -6.87 0.97 -9.17
N GLU A 81 -7.05 2.04 -9.94
CA GLU A 81 -6.05 2.53 -10.88
C GLU A 81 -4.75 2.94 -10.16
N ILE A 82 -4.86 3.60 -9.01
CA ILE A 82 -3.69 4.01 -8.23
C ILE A 82 -3.00 2.81 -7.60
N ALA A 83 -3.76 1.85 -7.03
CA ALA A 83 -3.19 0.59 -6.56
C ALA A 83 -2.43 -0.14 -7.69
N THR A 84 -2.95 -0.08 -8.91
CA THR A 84 -2.29 -0.64 -10.11
C THR A 84 -1.01 0.11 -10.48
N LYS A 85 -1.02 1.45 -10.44
CA LYS A 85 0.18 2.28 -10.65
C LYS A 85 1.26 1.97 -9.61
N ILE A 86 0.87 1.79 -8.35
CA ILE A 86 1.78 1.38 -7.26
C ILE A 86 2.35 -0.01 -7.54
N ALA A 87 1.52 -0.98 -7.92
CA ALA A 87 1.98 -2.33 -8.25
C ALA A 87 3.01 -2.34 -9.38
N LYS A 88 2.81 -1.56 -10.44
CA LYS A 88 3.79 -1.40 -11.52
C LYS A 88 5.14 -0.93 -11.00
N LYS A 89 5.17 0.03 -10.06
CA LYS A 89 6.41 0.50 -9.44
C LYS A 89 7.06 -0.54 -8.55
N VAL A 90 6.28 -1.27 -7.75
CA VAL A 90 6.81 -2.36 -6.92
C VAL A 90 7.49 -3.42 -7.78
N ILE A 91 6.88 -3.80 -8.92
CA ILE A 91 7.44 -4.79 -9.86
C ILE A 91 8.80 -4.35 -10.43
N MET A 92 9.08 -3.03 -10.56
CA MET A 92 10.38 -2.55 -11.03
C MET A 92 11.54 -2.88 -10.06
N TYR A 93 11.25 -3.18 -8.79
CA TYR A 93 12.24 -3.63 -7.81
C TYR A 93 12.43 -5.15 -7.79
N SER A 94 11.79 -5.88 -8.70
CA SER A 94 11.95 -7.32 -8.79
C SER A 94 13.37 -7.69 -9.22
N ILE A 95 13.97 -8.62 -8.49
CA ILE A 95 15.25 -9.23 -8.81
C ILE A 95 14.96 -10.65 -9.27
N LYS A 96 15.37 -10.97 -10.50
CA LYS A 96 15.26 -12.33 -11.03
C LYS A 96 16.48 -13.12 -10.62
N ILE A 97 16.27 -14.21 -9.89
CA ILE A 97 17.31 -15.17 -9.50
C ILE A 97 16.87 -16.53 -10.01
N ASN A 98 17.59 -17.07 -10.99
CA ASN A 98 17.21 -18.29 -11.70
C ASN A 98 15.78 -18.17 -12.28
N LYS A 99 14.87 -19.06 -11.87
CA LYS A 99 13.43 -19.06 -12.24
C LYS A 99 12.53 -18.34 -11.23
N SER A 100 13.10 -17.74 -10.19
CA SER A 100 12.35 -17.09 -9.11
C SER A 100 12.42 -15.57 -9.21
N ILE A 101 11.36 -14.92 -8.71
CA ILE A 101 11.32 -13.47 -8.50
C ILE A 101 11.41 -13.21 -7.01
N ILE A 102 12.39 -12.41 -6.61
CA ILE A 102 12.57 -11.97 -5.22
C ILE A 102 12.58 -10.44 -5.18
N TYR A 103 12.14 -9.89 -4.06
CA TYR A 103 12.15 -8.48 -3.79
C TYR A 103 13.11 -8.17 -2.64
N PRO A 104 13.80 -7.03 -2.71
CA PRO A 104 14.61 -6.56 -1.62
C PRO A 104 13.73 -6.21 -0.39
N GLY A 105 14.26 -6.52 0.79
CA GLY A 105 13.65 -6.19 2.07
C GLY A 105 13.82 -4.71 2.46
N ASN A 106 13.66 -4.42 3.75
CA ASN A 106 13.81 -3.06 4.25
C ASN A 106 15.16 -2.42 3.86
N GLN A 107 15.13 -1.12 3.53
CA GLN A 107 16.29 -0.32 3.06
C GLN A 107 16.98 -0.82 1.78
N LEU A 108 16.46 -1.86 1.14
CA LEU A 108 17.02 -2.48 -0.06
C LEU A 108 18.42 -3.10 0.10
N ILE A 109 18.89 -3.30 1.34
CA ILE A 109 20.25 -3.77 1.64
C ILE A 109 20.35 -5.30 1.58
N ARG A 110 19.23 -6.01 1.79
CA ARG A 110 19.18 -7.48 1.76
C ARG A 110 17.95 -7.98 1.03
N LEU A 111 18.08 -9.15 0.40
CA LEU A 111 16.93 -9.91 -0.05
C LEU A 111 16.15 -10.40 1.17
N SER A 112 14.83 -10.35 1.12
CA SER A 112 13.99 -10.92 2.17
C SER A 112 12.73 -11.56 1.60
N CYS A 113 12.34 -12.69 2.20
CA CYS A 113 11.09 -13.39 1.89
C CYS A 113 10.06 -13.29 3.03
N ASP A 114 10.32 -12.46 4.03
CA ASP A 114 9.38 -12.28 5.14
C ASP A 114 8.10 -11.56 4.71
N TYR A 115 7.10 -11.61 5.59
CA TYR A 115 5.77 -11.07 5.33
C TYR A 115 5.69 -9.53 5.42
N GLY A 116 6.37 -8.91 6.39
CA GLY A 116 6.21 -7.49 6.67
C GLY A 116 7.05 -6.59 5.76
N THR A 117 8.28 -7.02 5.46
CA THR A 117 9.27 -6.25 4.71
C THR A 117 9.75 -6.92 3.44
N GLY A 118 9.48 -8.22 3.26
CA GLY A 118 9.99 -9.02 2.16
C GLY A 118 8.97 -9.38 1.07
N SER A 119 9.41 -10.29 0.21
CA SER A 119 8.74 -10.73 -1.01
C SER A 119 7.36 -11.34 -0.78
N SER A 120 7.12 -11.99 0.36
CA SER A 120 5.83 -12.64 0.65
C SER A 120 4.71 -11.62 0.85
N GLY A 121 5.00 -10.49 1.50
CA GLY A 121 4.04 -9.40 1.66
C GLY A 121 3.69 -8.72 0.34
N ILE A 122 4.71 -8.49 -0.50
CA ILE A 122 4.55 -7.97 -1.87
C ILE A 122 3.71 -8.93 -2.72
N GLY A 123 4.00 -10.22 -2.67
CA GLY A 123 3.24 -11.24 -3.38
C GLY A 123 1.78 -11.29 -2.95
N ILE A 124 1.50 -11.11 -1.66
CA ILE A 124 0.13 -11.03 -1.14
C ILE A 124 -0.60 -9.81 -1.69
N PHE A 125 0.07 -8.65 -1.71
CA PHE A 125 -0.49 -7.44 -2.31
C PHE A 125 -0.81 -7.60 -3.79
N LEU A 126 0.15 -8.08 -4.58
CA LEU A 126 -0.06 -8.29 -6.03
C LEU A 126 -1.18 -9.31 -6.29
N ASN A 127 -1.21 -10.41 -5.55
CA ASN A 127 -2.27 -11.41 -5.66
C ASN A 127 -3.63 -10.85 -5.24
N ARG A 128 -3.68 -9.98 -4.23
CA ARG A 128 -4.92 -9.34 -3.77
C ARG A 128 -5.45 -8.36 -4.82
N LEU A 129 -4.58 -7.55 -5.43
CA LEU A 129 -4.96 -6.62 -6.49
C LEU A 129 -5.62 -7.34 -7.67
N ILE A 130 -5.06 -8.48 -8.09
CA ILE A 130 -5.58 -9.27 -9.22
C ILE A 130 -6.89 -9.97 -8.85
N LYS A 131 -7.00 -10.52 -7.64
CA LYS A 131 -8.14 -11.37 -7.24
C LYS A 131 -9.23 -10.63 -6.47
N ASN A 132 -9.06 -9.33 -6.24
CA ASN A 132 -9.93 -8.48 -5.44
C ASN A 132 -10.37 -9.12 -4.09
N LYS A 133 -9.44 -9.79 -3.40
CA LYS A 133 -9.75 -10.49 -2.13
C LYS A 133 -9.81 -9.53 -0.95
N LYS A 134 -10.44 -9.94 0.16
CA LYS A 134 -10.35 -9.23 1.44
C LYS A 134 -8.90 -9.20 1.95
N ARG A 135 -8.55 -8.17 2.72
CA ARG A 135 -7.22 -8.04 3.33
C ARG A 135 -6.98 -9.21 4.30
N LYS A 136 -5.79 -9.79 4.27
CA LYS A 136 -5.40 -10.85 5.22
C LYS A 136 -4.89 -10.23 6.52
N PHE A 137 -5.12 -10.92 7.64
CA PHE A 137 -4.60 -10.56 8.98
C PHE A 137 -5.07 -9.20 9.52
N VAL A 138 -6.22 -8.71 9.06
CA VAL A 138 -6.99 -7.74 9.83
C VAL A 138 -7.87 -8.56 10.78
N ASN A 139 -7.71 -8.32 12.08
CA ASN A 139 -8.54 -8.98 13.09
C ASN A 139 -9.91 -8.31 13.14
N ASP A 140 -10.73 -8.61 12.14
CA ASP A 140 -12.10 -8.12 12.05
C ASP A 140 -12.92 -8.62 13.24
N TYR A 141 -12.64 -9.87 13.66
CA TYR A 141 -13.31 -10.56 14.77
C TYR A 141 -12.97 -10.01 16.17
N LEU A 142 -11.80 -9.41 16.39
CA LEU A 142 -11.47 -8.80 17.70
C LEU A 142 -12.26 -7.50 17.96
N LEU A 143 -12.89 -6.95 16.94
CA LEU A 143 -13.76 -5.79 17.05
C LEU A 143 -15.24 -6.20 17.06
N GLU A 144 -15.60 -7.48 16.94
CA GLU A 144 -17.00 -7.92 17.01
C GLU A 144 -17.56 -7.83 18.43
N ASP A 145 -16.68 -7.86 19.45
CA ASP A 145 -17.04 -7.83 20.89
C ASP A 145 -16.98 -6.43 21.56
N LEU A 146 -16.78 -5.36 20.78
CA LEU A 146 -16.86 -3.95 21.26
C LEU A 146 -18.22 -3.30 20.97
#